data_AF-A0A2D6FJV4-F1
#
_entry.id   AF-A0A2D6FJV4-F1
#
_cell.length_a   1.000
_cell.length_b   1.000
_cell.length_c   1.000
_cell.angle_alpha   90.00
_cell.angle_beta   90.00
_cell.angle_gamma   90.00
#
_symmetry.space_group_name_H-M   'P 1'
#
loop_
_entity.id
_entity.type
_entity.pdbx_description
1 polymer ?
#
loop_
_entity_poly.entity_id
_entity_poly.type
_entity_poly.pdbx_seq_one_letter_code
_entity_poly.pdbx_strand_id
1 'polypeptide(L)' 'MNQQDLVINRISIVLNTDEDGDWMKDKLIILKKDIKEKEITYIINYLYVEGFILDRRIVYEVK' A
#
# COMPACT_ATOMS: atom_id res chain seq x y z
N MET A 1 -0.40 -12.61 8.98
CA MET A 1 -0.22 -11.43 8.10
C MET A 1 0.60 -11.84 6.91
N ASN A 2 0.11 -11.56 5.71
CA ASN A 2 0.80 -11.83 4.46
C ASN A 2 1.54 -10.57 3.99
N GLN A 3 2.85 -10.64 3.85
CA GLN A 3 3.69 -9.53 3.39
C GLN A 3 4.05 -9.71 1.91
N GLN A 4 3.95 -8.62 1.14
CA GLN A 4 4.32 -8.56 -0.26
C GLN A 4 5.19 -7.33 -0.53
N ASP A 5 6.33 -7.54 -1.16
CA ASP A 5 7.22 -6.46 -1.62
C ASP A 5 6.92 -6.15 -3.09
N LEU A 6 6.54 -4.90 -3.37
CA LEU A 6 6.11 -4.48 -4.71
C LEU A 6 6.90 -3.23 -5.16
N VAL A 7 6.98 -3.05 -6.48
CA VAL A 7 7.52 -1.83 -7.09
C VAL A 7 6.46 -1.23 -8.00
N ILE A 8 5.91 -0.08 -7.62
CA ILE A 8 4.88 0.64 -8.38
C ILE A 8 5.48 1.95 -8.86
N ASN A 9 5.51 2.16 -10.17
CA ASN A 9 6.07 3.37 -10.77
C ASN A 9 7.47 3.76 -10.22
N ARG A 10 8.36 2.77 -10.11
CA ARG A 10 9.73 2.91 -9.54
C ARG A 10 9.78 3.27 -8.05
N ILE A 11 8.68 3.10 -7.32
CA ILE A 11 8.59 3.29 -5.88
C ILE A 11 8.45 1.92 -5.24
N SER A 12 9.42 1.55 -4.40
CA SER A 12 9.34 0.33 -3.61
C SER A 12 8.36 0.51 -2.46
N ILE A 13 7.47 -0.47 -2.28
CA ILE A 13 6.51 -0.51 -1.20
C ILE A 13 6.49 -1.91 -0.56
N VAL A 14 6.04 -1.97 0.69
CA VAL A 14 5.75 -3.22 1.40
C VAL A 14 4.28 -3.19 1.77
N LEU A 15 3.50 -4.11 1.22
CA LEU A 15 2.10 -4.29 1.56
C LEU A 15 1.97 -5.45 2.55
N ASN A 16 1.37 -5.18 3.70
CA ASN A 16 1.02 -6.19 4.68
C ASN A 16 -0.49 -6.32 4.72
N THR A 17 -1.01 -7.50 4.42
CA THR A 17 -2.44 -7.81 4.44
C THR A 17 -2.78 -8.78 5.57
N ASP A 18 -3.96 -8.61 6.15
CA ASP A 18 -4.49 -9.57 7.10
C ASP A 18 -4.93 -10.84 6.37
N GLU A 19 -4.61 -12.00 6.95
CA GLU A 19 -4.95 -13.30 6.33
C GLU A 19 -6.45 -13.58 6.35
N ASP A 20 -7.17 -12.97 7.30
CA ASP A 20 -8.61 -13.08 7.46
C ASP A 20 -9.39 -12.06 6.60
N GLY A 21 -8.69 -11.19 5.85
CA GLY A 21 -9.30 -10.18 4.97
C GLY A 21 -9.88 -8.97 5.71
N ASP A 22 -9.50 -8.73 6.97
CA ASP A 22 -9.86 -7.51 7.70
C ASP A 22 -8.97 -6.35 7.25
N TRP A 23 -9.45 -5.61 6.25
CA TRP A 23 -8.74 -4.48 5.65
C TRP A 23 -8.30 -3.40 6.65
N MET A 24 -8.93 -3.30 7.82
CA MET A 24 -8.56 -2.32 8.85
C MET A 24 -7.19 -2.62 9.47
N LYS A 25 -6.73 -3.88 9.36
CA LYS A 25 -5.42 -4.32 9.82
C LYS A 25 -4.36 -4.29 8.72
N ASP A 26 -4.76 -4.09 7.47
CA ASP A 26 -3.83 -3.94 6.36
C ASP A 26 -2.97 -2.69 6.56
N LYS A 27 -1.70 -2.80 6.18
CA LYS A 27 -0.74 -1.71 6.30
C LYS A 27 0.15 -1.60 5.08
N LEU A 28 0.24 -0.39 4.54
CA LEU A 28 1.13 -0.04 3.44
C LEU A 28 2.37 0.71 3.97
N ILE A 29 3.56 0.27 3.58
CA ILE A 29 4.81 0.98 3.88
C ILE A 29 5.42 1.44 2.56
N ILE A 30 5.70 2.72 2.45
CA ILE A 30 6.26 3.35 1.26
C ILE A 30 7.73 3.67 1.51
N LEU A 31 8.63 3.06 0.74
CA LEU A 31 10.09 3.19 0.91
C LEU A 31 10.67 4.33 0.06
N LYS A 32 10.07 5.51 0.18
CA LYS A 32 10.49 6.74 -0.52
C LYS A 32 10.16 7.96 0.33
N LYS A 33 11.17 8.46 1.05
CA LYS A 33 11.04 9.60 1.98
C LYS A 33 10.50 10.89 1.35
N ASP A 34 10.84 11.16 0.10
CA ASP A 34 10.47 12.39 -0.62
C ASP A 34 9.21 12.21 -1.49
N ILE A 35 8.42 11.16 -1.24
CA ILE A 35 7.22 10.89 -2.01
C ILE A 35 6.19 12.03 -1.87
N LYS A 36 5.58 12.40 -2.98
CA LYS A 36 4.52 13.41 -3.01
C LYS A 36 3.17 12.77 -2.74
N GLU A 37 2.27 13.53 -2.13
CA GLU A 37 0.90 13.07 -1.83
C GLU A 37 0.19 12.49 -3.06
N LYS A 38 0.33 13.12 -4.23
CA LYS A 38 -0.22 12.61 -5.50
C LYS A 38 0.29 11.22 -5.88
N GLU A 39 1.54 10.87 -5.54
CA GLU A 39 2.12 9.55 -5.80
C GLU A 39 1.55 8.53 -4.81
N ILE A 40 1.35 8.92 -3.54
CA ILE A 40 0.68 8.08 -2.53
C ILE A 40 -0.75 7.77 -2.98
N THR A 41 -1.53 8.78 -3.37
CA THR A 41 -2.90 8.60 -3.87
C THR A 41 -2.93 7.69 -5.09
N TYR A 42 -1.96 7.82 -6.00
CA TYR A 42 -1.83 6.95 -7.16
C TYR A 42 -1.56 5.49 -6.76
N ILE A 43 -0.60 5.26 -5.85
CA ILE A 43 -0.27 3.92 -5.36
C ILE A 43 -1.48 3.25 -4.71
N ILE A 44 -2.18 3.95 -3.81
CA ILE A 44 -3.36 3.41 -3.11
C ILE A 44 -4.47 3.09 -4.12
N ASN A 45 -4.73 3.97 -5.08
CA ASN A 45 -5.73 3.71 -6.12
C ASN A 45 -5.34 2.52 -6.99
N TYR A 46 -4.07 2.40 -7.38
CA TYR A 46 -3.58 1.27 -8.14
C TYR A 46 -3.78 -0.04 -7.38
N LEU A 47 -3.36 -0.09 -6.11
CA LEU A 47 -3.51 -1.29 -5.27
C LEU A 47 -4.98 -1.69 -5.11
N TYR A 48 -5.89 -0.72 -4.98
CA TYR A 48 -7.32 -0.99 -4.90
C TYR A 48 -7.90 -1.49 -6.22
N VAL A 49 -7.55 -0.86 -7.34
CA VAL A 49 -8.07 -1.21 -8.67
C VAL A 49 -7.61 -2.61 -9.09
N GLU A 50 -6.34 -2.95 -8.82
CA GLU A 50 -5.77 -4.27 -9.12
C GLU A 50 -6.18 -5.34 -8.09
N GLY A 51 -6.89 -4.96 -7.02
CA GLY A 51 -7.40 -5.89 -6.02
C GLY A 51 -6.38 -6.39 -4.98
N PHE A 52 -5.24 -5.70 -4.84
CA PHE A 52 -4.27 -5.98 -3.77
C PHE A 52 -4.80 -5.57 -2.39
N ILE A 53 -5.64 -4.54 -2.31
CA ILE A 53 -6.28 -4.07 -1.09
C ILE A 53 -7.79 -3.92 -1.29
N LEU A 54 -8.54 -4.12 -0.21
CA LEU A 54 -10.01 -4.07 -0.25
C LEU A 54 -10.58 -2.65 -0.05
N ASP A 55 -9.82 -1.73 0.52
CA ASP A 55 -10.26 -0.36 0.81
C ASP A 55 -9.12 0.64 0.63
N ARG A 56 -9.44 1.85 0.16
CA ARG A 56 -8.48 2.94 -0.07
C ARG A 56 -8.09 3.69 1.20
N ARG A 57 -8.80 3.47 2.30
CA ARG A 57 -8.54 4.06 3.62
C ARG A 57 -7.50 3.28 4.42
N ILE A 58 -6.74 2.41 3.76
CA ILE A 58 -5.64 1.66 4.35
C ILE A 58 -4.66 2.59 5.07
N VAL A 59 -4.18 2.16 6.23
CA VAL A 59 -3.15 2.88 6.96
C VAL A 59 -1.83 2.77 6.20
N TYR A 60 -1.16 3.91 5.99
CA TYR A 60 0.15 3.93 5.35
C TYR A 60 1.20 4.64 6.20
N GLU A 61 2.46 4.26 5.99
CA GLU A 61 3.64 4.84 6.62
C GLU A 61 4.70 5.11 5.55
N VAL A 62 5.38 6.26 5.61
CA VAL A 62 6.48 6.63 4.70
C VAL A 62 7.81 6.47 5.42
N LYS A 63 8.76 5.74 4.82
CA LYS A 63 10.10 5.47 5.36
C LYS A 63 11.23 5.83 4.42
#